data_AF-A0A1G1GHH7-F1
#
_entry.id   AF-A0A1G1GHH7-F1
#
_cell.length_a   1.000
_cell.length_b   1.000
_cell.length_c   1.000
_cell.angle_alpha   90.00
_cell.angle_beta   90.00
_cell.angle_gamma   90.00
#
_symmetry.space_group_name_H-M   'P 1'
#
loop_
_entity.id
_entity.type
_entity.pdbx_description
1 polymer ?
#
loop_
_entity_poly.entity_id
_entity_poly.type
_entity_poly.pdbx_seq_one_letter_code
_entity_poly.pdbx_strand_id
1 'polypeptide(L)'
;MATGIYKRGKVWWIRYSGLDGKQKRESTGSDSFKDAETKLAERKNAIGKGEEPEIKRIPNYSFRELSERYLSWIQGRQRSAKTKGYIIGQLLSLYGEIPLKRFNTSIVDQLQTGLISKEYKPASNNKVTNILKHRGSFLR
;
A
#
# COMPACT_ATOMS: atom_id res chain seq x y z
N MET A 1 19.21 4.26 32.80
CA MET A 1 18.75 3.56 31.57
C MET A 1 17.75 4.46 30.86
N ALA A 2 17.99 4.85 29.61
CA ALA A 2 17.09 5.70 28.86
C ALA A 2 15.74 5.00 28.63
N THR A 3 14.69 5.49 29.29
CA THR A 3 13.33 4.97 29.18
C THR A 3 12.84 5.10 27.75
N GLY A 4 12.68 3.98 27.04
CA GLY A 4 12.16 3.94 25.67
C GLY A 4 13.09 3.31 24.63
N ILE A 5 14.31 2.89 24.96
CA ILE A 5 15.19 2.17 24.02
C ILE A 5 15.19 0.68 24.35
N TYR A 6 15.02 -0.17 23.35
CA TYR A 6 15.08 -1.63 23.51
C TYR A 6 15.70 -2.31 22.28
N LYS A 7 16.31 -3.48 22.47
CA LYS A 7 16.96 -4.22 21.38
C LYS A 7 16.00 -5.26 20.81
N ARG A 8 15.93 -5.38 19.48
CA ARG A 8 15.18 -6.45 18.78
C ARG A 8 16.09 -7.11 17.75
N GLY A 9 16.62 -8.28 18.10
CA GLY A 9 17.65 -8.94 17.31
C GLY A 9 18.95 -8.14 17.32
N LYS A 10 19.45 -7.75 16.14
CA LYS A 10 20.67 -6.93 15.99
C LYS A 10 20.41 -5.43 16.03
N VAL A 11 19.16 -4.98 15.90
CA VAL A 11 18.82 -3.57 15.72
C VAL A 11 18.23 -2.98 16.99
N TRP A 12 18.58 -1.74 17.33
CA TRP A 12 17.95 -0.99 18.40
C TRP A 12 16.64 -0.35 17.96
N TRP A 13 15.70 -0.27 18.88
CA TRP A 13 14.37 0.29 18.66
C TRP A 13 14.12 1.36 19.70
N ILE A 14 13.40 2.39 19.27
CA ILE A 14 12.97 3.49 20.14
C ILE A 14 11.45 3.46 20.28
N ARG A 15 10.97 3.84 21.46
CA ARG A 15 9.57 3.99 21.82
C ARG A 15 9.37 5.40 22.37
N TYR A 16 8.40 6.12 21.81
CA TYR A 16 8.07 7.48 22.22
C TYR A 16 6.56 7.74 22.06
N SER A 17 6.04 8.75 22.76
CA SER A 17 4.65 9.21 22.63
C SER A 17 4.57 10.26 21.52
N GLY A 18 3.73 10.06 20.50
CA GLY A 18 3.46 11.09 19.49
C GLY A 18 2.62 12.25 20.03
N LEU A 19 2.38 13.28 19.21
CA LEU A 19 1.50 14.40 19.55
C LEU A 19 0.06 13.94 19.81
N ASP A 20 -0.37 12.89 19.10
CA ASP A 20 -1.67 12.23 19.27
C ASP A 20 -1.79 11.44 20.60
N GLY A 21 -0.78 11.47 21.48
CA GLY A 21 -0.72 10.67 22.71
C GLY A 21 -0.49 9.16 22.50
N LYS A 22 -0.48 8.70 21.24
CA LYS A 22 -0.26 7.29 20.88
C LYS A 22 1.21 6.91 20.98
N GLN A 23 1.47 5.71 21.50
CA GLN A 23 2.81 5.13 21.56
C GLN A 23 3.28 4.69 20.18
N LYS A 24 4.36 5.31 19.68
CA LYS A 24 5.02 4.96 18.43
C LYS A 24 6.29 4.16 18.72
N ARG A 25 6.57 3.17 17.88
CA ARG A 25 7.77 2.34 17.94
C ARG A 25 8.49 2.44 16.60
N GLU A 26 9.77 2.72 16.63
CA GLU A 26 10.57 2.96 15.43
C GLU A 26 11.91 2.21 15.52
N SER A 27 12.29 1.55 14.44
CA SER A 27 13.60 0.93 14.28
C SER A 27 14.65 2.03 14.07
N THR A 28 15.80 1.92 14.74
CA THR A 28 16.93 2.81 14.47
C THR A 28 17.62 2.43 13.17
N GLY A 29 17.58 1.14 12.80
CA GLY A 29 18.34 0.59 11.67
C GLY A 29 19.79 0.24 12.01
N SER A 30 20.26 0.62 13.20
CA SER A 30 21.64 0.43 13.66
C SER A 30 21.73 -0.54 14.83
N ASP A 31 22.90 -1.15 14.99
CA ASP A 31 23.32 -1.97 16.14
C ASP A 31 24.01 -1.16 17.25
N SER A 32 24.31 0.12 16.99
CA SER A 32 24.81 1.11 17.94
C SER A 32 23.71 1.62 18.88
N PHE A 33 23.95 1.54 20.19
CA PHE A 33 23.05 2.10 21.21
C PHE A 33 23.04 3.64 21.17
N LYS A 34 24.17 4.26 20.83
CA LYS A 34 24.33 5.72 20.75
C LYS A 34 23.44 6.31 19.66
N ASP A 35 23.32 5.62 18.53
CA ASP A 35 22.42 6.02 17.43
C ASP A 35 20.96 5.99 17.88
N ALA A 36 20.59 5.02 18.74
CA ALA A 36 19.26 4.93 19.29
C ALA A 36 18.94 6.07 20.24
N GLU A 37 19.92 6.49 21.04
CA GLU A 37 19.79 7.61 21.97
C GLU A 37 19.62 8.94 21.22
N THR A 38 20.48 9.20 20.22
CA THR A 38 20.36 10.39 19.36
C THR A 38 19.00 10.43 18.67
N LYS A 39 18.56 9.32 18.08
CA LYS A 39 17.27 9.24 17.39
C LYS A 39 16.08 9.46 18.33
N LEU A 40 16.14 8.95 19.56
CA LEU A 40 15.09 9.19 20.56
C LEU A 40 15.05 10.66 20.99
N ALA A 41 16.21 11.30 21.16
CA ALA A 41 16.30 12.72 21.50
C ALA A 41 15.75 13.61 20.37
N GLU A 42 16.11 13.33 19.12
CA GLU A 42 15.55 14.00 17.94
C GLU A 42 14.02 13.91 17.89
N ARG A 43 13.46 12.72 18.13
CA ARG A 43 12.01 12.52 18.14
C ARG A 43 11.32 13.30 19.24
N LYS A 44 11.85 13.30 20.47
CA LYS A 44 11.30 14.08 21.57
C LYS A 44 11.36 15.59 21.29
N ASN A 45 12.45 16.06 20.70
CA ASN A 45 12.61 17.47 20.31
C ASN A 45 11.61 17.87 19.20
N ALA A 46 11.41 17.02 18.19
CA ALA A 46 10.42 17.26 17.13
C ALA A 46 8.99 17.33 17.70
N ILE A 47 8.63 16.42 18.60
CA ILE A 47 7.34 16.44 19.30
C ILE A 47 7.18 17.71 20.15
N GLY A 48 8.23 18.13 20.87
CA GLY A 48 8.22 19.38 21.62
C GLY A 48 8.01 20.62 20.74
N LYS A 49 8.41 20.56 19.47
CA LYS A 49 8.18 21.60 18.46
C LYS A 49 6.83 21.49 17.74
N GLY A 50 6.03 20.46 18.01
CA GLY A 50 4.79 20.20 17.28
C GLY A 50 4.98 19.56 15.90
N GLU A 51 6.19 19.10 15.60
CA GLU A 51 6.52 18.43 14.34
C GLU A 51 6.43 16.91 14.52
N GLU A 52 5.36 16.30 14.04
CA GLU A 52 5.36 14.85 13.86
C GLU A 52 6.15 14.47 12.62
N PRO A 53 6.98 13.41 12.67
CA PRO A 53 7.63 12.92 11.46
C PRO A 53 6.58 12.63 10.41
N GLU A 54 6.81 13.19 9.22
CA GLU A 54 6.06 12.84 8.03
C GLU A 54 6.20 11.33 7.82
N ILE A 55 5.23 10.58 8.31
CA ILE A 55 4.97 9.24 7.82
C ILE A 55 4.77 9.49 6.33
N LYS A 56 5.70 9.00 5.48
CA LYS A 56 5.53 9.02 4.02
C LYS A 56 4.21 8.34 3.73
N ARG A 57 3.13 9.11 3.68
CA ARG A 57 1.80 8.62 3.38
C ARG A 57 1.90 8.31 1.91
N ILE A 58 2.01 7.02 1.59
CA ILE A 58 1.88 6.58 0.21
C ILE A 58 0.58 7.21 -0.30
N PRO A 59 0.66 8.08 -1.33
CA PRO A 59 -0.50 8.79 -1.84
C PRO A 59 -1.58 7.77 -2.16
N ASN A 60 -2.79 8.06 -1.70
CA ASN A 60 -3.92 7.14 -1.83
C ASN A 60 -4.45 7.22 -3.26
N TYR A 61 -3.77 6.54 -4.18
CA TYR A 61 -4.21 6.51 -5.57
C TYR A 61 -5.56 5.79 -5.68
N SER A 62 -6.42 6.32 -6.55
CA SER A 62 -7.64 5.63 -6.96
C SER A 62 -7.31 4.47 -7.90
N PHE A 63 -8.25 3.53 -8.01
CA PHE A 63 -8.14 2.47 -9.00
C PHE A 63 -8.06 3.01 -10.43
N ARG A 64 -8.70 4.16 -10.70
CA ARG A 64 -8.61 4.88 -11.97
C ARG A 64 -7.19 5.30 -12.31
N GLU A 65 -6.54 6.06 -11.42
CA GLU A 65 -5.20 6.58 -11.65
C GLU A 65 -4.18 5.46 -11.89
N LEU A 66 -4.27 4.36 -11.13
CA LEU A 66 -3.39 3.22 -11.32
C LEU A 66 -3.69 2.47 -12.62
N SER A 67 -4.97 2.39 -13.00
CA SER A 67 -5.37 1.75 -14.26
C SER A 67 -4.84 2.50 -15.47
N GLU A 68 -4.92 3.83 -15.47
CA GLU A 68 -4.43 4.67 -16.57
C GLU A 68 -2.92 4.53 -16.74
N ARG A 69 -2.16 4.61 -15.63
CA ARG A 69 -0.70 4.37 -15.64
C ARG A 69 -0.35 2.98 -16.16
N TYR A 70 -1.10 1.96 -15.72
CA TYR A 70 -0.89 0.59 -16.20
C TYR A 70 -1.20 0.43 -17.68
N LEU A 71 -2.29 1.03 -18.18
CA LEU A 71 -2.68 0.99 -19.59
C LEU A 71 -1.63 1.64 -20.49
N SER A 72 -1.12 2.80 -20.10
CA SER A 72 -0.01 3.45 -20.78
C SER A 72 1.25 2.57 -20.77
N TRP A 73 1.54 1.92 -19.64
CA TRP A 73 2.70 1.05 -19.50
C TRP A 73 2.63 -0.23 -20.36
N ILE A 74 1.45 -0.85 -20.52
CA ILE A 74 1.29 -2.06 -21.35
C ILE A 74 1.17 -1.74 -22.85
N GLN A 75 0.80 -0.52 -23.21
CA GLN A 75 0.64 -0.09 -24.60
C GLN A 75 1.99 -0.22 -25.32
N GLY A 76 2.00 -0.91 -26.46
CA GLY A 76 3.23 -1.21 -27.21
C GLY A 76 4.13 -2.31 -26.61
N ARG A 77 3.97 -2.66 -25.32
CA ARG A 77 4.76 -3.73 -24.67
C ARG A 77 4.11 -5.10 -24.73
N GLN A 78 2.78 -5.16 -24.63
CA GLN A 78 2.04 -6.41 -24.56
C GLN A 78 1.09 -6.57 -25.74
N ARG A 79 1.18 -7.70 -26.45
CA ARG A 79 0.21 -8.06 -27.51
C ARG A 79 -1.23 -8.10 -26.99
N SER A 80 -1.41 -8.43 -25.71
CA SER A 80 -2.73 -8.47 -25.05
C SER A 80 -3.22 -7.12 -24.53
N ALA A 81 -2.52 -6.01 -24.81
CA ALA A 81 -2.87 -4.67 -24.32
C ALA A 81 -4.31 -4.28 -24.68
N LYS A 82 -4.77 -4.58 -25.91
CA LYS A 82 -6.13 -4.27 -26.35
C LYS A 82 -7.20 -5.00 -25.52
N THR A 83 -7.03 -6.31 -25.31
CA THR A 83 -7.95 -7.11 -24.50
C THR A 83 -7.94 -6.68 -23.04
N LYS A 84 -6.76 -6.40 -22.48
CA LYS A 84 -6.63 -5.89 -21.12
C LYS A 84 -7.30 -4.52 -20.98
N GLY A 85 -7.14 -3.65 -21.96
CA GLY A 85 -7.80 -2.34 -22.05
C GLY A 85 -9.31 -2.45 -21.91
N TYR A 86 -9.94 -3.33 -22.68
CA TYR A 86 -11.37 -3.55 -22.60
C TYR A 86 -11.83 -4.01 -21.21
N ILE A 87 -11.16 -5.02 -20.64
CA ILE A 87 -11.49 -5.54 -19.31
C ILE A 87 -11.30 -4.45 -18.23
N ILE A 88 -10.22 -3.68 -18.32
CA ILE A 88 -9.92 -2.60 -17.39
C ILE A 88 -10.98 -1.51 -17.49
N GLY A 89 -11.45 -1.16 -18.69
CA GLY A 89 -12.56 -0.22 -18.88
C GLY A 89 -13.83 -0.66 -18.15
N GLN A 90 -14.16 -1.95 -18.21
CA GLN A 90 -15.31 -2.49 -17.46
C GLN A 90 -15.10 -2.38 -15.95
N LEU A 91 -13.89 -2.70 -15.45
CA LEU A 91 -13.58 -2.57 -14.02
C LEU A 91 -13.59 -1.11 -13.55
N LEU A 92 -13.16 -0.16 -14.40
CA LEU A 92 -13.19 1.26 -14.09
C LEU A 92 -14.61 1.78 -13.88
N SER A 93 -15.58 1.28 -14.64
CA SER A 93 -16.99 1.67 -14.47
C SER A 93 -17.56 1.32 -13.09
N LEU A 94 -17.04 0.27 -12.46
CA LEU A 94 -17.54 -0.24 -11.18
C LEU A 94 -16.69 0.23 -9.98
N TYR A 95 -15.37 0.33 -10.17
CA TYR A 95 -14.43 0.51 -9.07
C TYR A 95 -13.47 1.69 -9.24
N GLY A 96 -13.60 2.49 -10.31
CA GLY A 96 -12.66 3.56 -10.66
C GLY A 96 -12.37 4.54 -9.52
N GLU A 97 -13.42 4.97 -8.81
CA GLU A 97 -13.35 5.94 -7.72
C GLU A 97 -12.93 5.31 -6.38
N ILE A 98 -12.81 3.98 -6.31
CA ILE A 98 -12.42 3.31 -5.07
C ILE A 98 -10.92 3.53 -4.84
N PRO A 99 -10.54 4.07 -3.67
CA PRO A 99 -9.13 4.18 -3.32
C PRO A 99 -8.52 2.79 -3.15
N LEU A 100 -7.29 2.59 -3.63
CA LEU A 100 -6.63 1.28 -3.59
C LEU A 100 -6.46 0.73 -2.17
N LYS A 101 -6.38 1.59 -1.15
CA LYS A 101 -6.35 1.14 0.25
C LYS A 101 -7.62 0.40 0.70
N ARG A 102 -8.73 0.60 -0.02
CA ARG A 102 -10.00 -0.10 0.22
C ARG A 102 -10.14 -1.36 -0.62
N PHE A 103 -9.24 -1.60 -1.59
CA PHE A 103 -9.20 -2.86 -2.33
C PHE A 103 -8.71 -3.99 -1.41
N ASN A 104 -9.66 -4.79 -0.95
CA ASN A 104 -9.44 -5.98 -0.13
C ASN A 104 -9.93 -7.24 -0.87
N THR A 105 -9.79 -8.40 -0.24
CA THR A 105 -10.25 -9.68 -0.80
C THR A 105 -11.76 -9.70 -1.07
N SER A 106 -12.56 -9.07 -0.22
CA SER A 106 -14.02 -9.02 -0.39
C SER A 106 -14.45 -8.38 -1.72
N ILE A 107 -13.75 -7.34 -2.20
CA ILE A 107 -14.04 -6.74 -3.52
C ILE A 107 -13.73 -7.72 -4.65
N VAL A 108 -12.68 -8.53 -4.51
CA VAL A 108 -12.32 -9.56 -5.51
C VAL A 108 -13.38 -10.66 -5.53
N ASP A 109 -13.85 -11.09 -4.36
CA ASP A 109 -14.90 -12.12 -4.24
C ASP A 109 -16.21 -11.63 -4.86
N GLN A 110 -16.62 -10.39 -4.56
CA GLN A 110 -17.81 -9.76 -5.15
C GLN A 110 -17.72 -9.68 -6.67
N LEU A 111 -16.54 -9.33 -7.21
CA LEU A 111 -16.33 -9.32 -8.65
C LEU A 111 -16.46 -10.72 -9.24
N GLN A 112 -15.88 -11.74 -8.61
CA GLN A 112 -15.97 -13.12 -9.08
C GLN A 112 -17.42 -13.62 -9.06
N THR A 113 -18.15 -13.39 -7.98
CA THR A 113 -19.58 -13.71 -7.87
C THR A 113 -20.39 -12.99 -8.95
N GLY A 114 -20.11 -11.70 -9.19
CA GLY A 114 -20.80 -10.91 -10.21
C GLY A 114 -20.49 -11.35 -11.65
N LEU A 115 -19.33 -11.95 -11.91
CA LEU A 115 -19.00 -12.54 -13.20
C LEU A 115 -19.66 -13.92 -13.37
N ILE A 116 -19.70 -14.71 -12.31
CA ILE A 116 -20.38 -16.02 -12.32
C ILE A 116 -21.88 -15.85 -12.52
N SER A 117 -22.51 -14.87 -11.85
CA SER A 117 -23.95 -14.60 -11.98
C SER A 117 -24.33 -14.12 -13.38
N LYS A 118 -23.40 -13.49 -14.11
CA LYS A 118 -23.56 -13.10 -15.52
C LYS A 118 -23.20 -14.23 -16.50
N GLU A 119 -23.08 -15.47 -16.02
CA GLU A 119 -22.78 -16.67 -16.80
C GLU A 119 -21.46 -16.62 -17.59
N TYR A 120 -20.50 -15.80 -17.14
CA TYR A 120 -19.19 -15.81 -17.77
C TYR A 120 -18.48 -17.14 -17.53
N LYS A 121 -17.85 -17.67 -18.58
CA LYS A 121 -17.02 -18.86 -18.50
C LYS A 121 -15.93 -18.69 -17.43
N PRO A 122 -15.57 -19.75 -16.68
CA PRO A 122 -14.52 -19.69 -15.65
C PRO A 122 -13.18 -19.13 -16.16
N ALA A 123 -12.83 -19.43 -17.42
CA ALA A 123 -11.62 -18.90 -18.06
C ALA A 123 -11.63 -17.36 -18.18
N SER A 124 -12.80 -16.77 -18.45
CA SER A 124 -12.98 -15.31 -18.52
C SER A 124 -12.84 -14.69 -17.14
N ASN A 125 -13.47 -15.29 -16.12
CA ASN A 125 -13.36 -14.83 -14.73
C ASN A 125 -11.90 -14.88 -14.23
N ASN A 126 -11.19 -15.97 -14.52
CA ASN A 126 -9.76 -16.10 -14.21
C ASN A 126 -8.92 -15.03 -14.88
N LYS A 127 -9.25 -14.64 -16.12
CA LYS A 127 -8.54 -13.58 -16.85
C LYS A 127 -8.72 -12.22 -16.18
N VAL A 128 -9.95 -11.87 -15.78
CA VAL A 128 -10.23 -10.63 -15.06
C VAL A 128 -9.52 -10.62 -13.70
N THR A 129 -9.62 -11.71 -12.94
CA THR A 129 -8.96 -11.86 -11.64
C THR A 129 -7.44 -11.75 -11.76
N ASN A 130 -6.82 -12.35 -12.78
CA ASN A 130 -5.37 -12.27 -12.99
C ASN A 130 -4.91 -10.85 -13.34
N ILE A 131 -5.69 -10.08 -14.10
CA ILE A 131 -5.38 -8.67 -14.40
C ILE A 131 -5.37 -7.84 -13.10
N LEU A 132 -6.29 -8.11 -12.18
CA LEU A 132 -6.29 -7.50 -10.84
C LEU A 132 -5.07 -7.93 -10.00
N LYS A 133 -4.71 -9.22 -10.00
CA LYS A 133 -3.55 -9.74 -9.25
C LYS A 133 -2.22 -9.12 -9.70
N HIS A 134 -1.99 -8.98 -11.00
CA HIS A 134 -0.75 -8.38 -11.53
C HIS A 134 -0.57 -6.91 -11.10
N ARG A 135 -1.65 -6.20 -10.75
CA ARG A 135 -1.61 -4.83 -10.27
C ARG A 135 -1.21 -4.74 -8.79
N GLY A 136 -1.63 -5.70 -7.97
CA GLY A 136 -1.22 -5.80 -6.57
C GLY A 136 0.29 -6.01 -6.39
N SER A 137 0.95 -6.66 -7.35
CA SER A 137 2.41 -6.81 -7.36
C SER A 137 3.17 -5.54 -7.75
N PHE A 138 2.53 -4.58 -8.42
CA PHE A 138 3.11 -3.28 -8.78
C PHE A 138 3.08 -2.26 -7.63
N LEU A 139 2.43 -2.62 -6.52
CA LEU A 139 2.23 -1.78 -5.33
C LEU A 139 3.16 -2.13 -4.15
N ARG A 140 4.12 -3.05 -4.33
CA ARG A 140 5.14 -3.39 -3.33
C ARG A 140 6.48 -2.77 -3.69
#